data_AF-A0A8H6XXT2-F1
#
_entry.id   AF-A0A8H6XXT2-F1
#
_cell.length_a   1.000
_cell.length_b   1.000
_cell.length_c   1.000
_cell.angle_alpha   90.00
_cell.angle_beta   90.00
_cell.angle_gamma   90.00
#
_symmetry.space_group_name_H-M   'P 1'
#
loop_
_entity.id
_entity.type
_entity.pdbx_description
1 polymer ?
#
loop_
_entity_poly.entity_id
_entity_poly.type
_entity_poly.pdbx_seq_one_letter_code
_entity_poly.pdbx_strand_id
1 'polypeptide(L)'
;MYRRQTACLDDILGHLRFVVLSPATAPPELPLLCSLFELRFKRYLAGRGHPQWFRQHGLVATGAEIEQAAEVPFLRVQLLLLTALESSLLPIKDSWGNQALYQFSISSQLQTSSPSTTAPPSPLQFHTCSGGVDVRVNAKLFEMMIKSSIGDEQTEFDIWVHTQIYNADLTYNTV
;
A
#
# COMPACT_ATOMS: atom_id res chain seq x y z
N MET A 1 0.69 16.90 19.85
CA MET A 1 0.63 15.86 20.90
C MET A 1 0.19 14.58 20.24
N TYR A 2 0.80 13.43 20.51
CA TYR A 2 0.44 12.12 19.95
C TYR A 2 -0.16 11.24 21.07
N ARG A 3 -1.22 10.46 20.80
CA ARG A 3 -1.80 9.53 21.79
C ARG A 3 -1.14 8.15 21.69
N ARG A 4 -0.92 7.51 22.84
CA ARG A 4 -0.61 6.06 22.98
C ARG A 4 -1.84 5.17 22.77
N GLN A 5 -2.76 5.54 21.90
CA GLN A 5 -3.89 4.67 21.56
C GLN A 5 -3.46 3.81 20.39
N THR A 6 -3.42 2.49 20.59
CA THR A 6 -3.52 1.51 19.50
C THR A 6 -4.75 1.88 18.69
N ALA A 7 -4.57 2.58 17.58
CA ALA A 7 -5.68 2.90 16.72
C ALA A 7 -6.30 1.60 16.21
N CYS A 8 -7.63 1.61 16.07
CA CYS A 8 -8.29 0.54 15.37
C CYS A 8 -7.85 0.62 13.90
N LEU A 9 -7.45 -0.50 13.30
CA LEU A 9 -7.20 -0.59 11.85
C LEU A 9 -8.29 0.11 11.04
N ASP A 10 -9.54 -0.02 11.47
CA ASP A 10 -10.71 0.62 10.85
C ASP A 10 -10.60 2.15 10.76
N ASP A 11 -10.03 2.80 11.79
CA ASP A 11 -9.83 4.26 11.76
C ASP A 11 -8.86 4.61 10.62
N ILE A 12 -7.77 3.87 10.48
CA ILE A 12 -6.75 4.17 9.48
C ILE A 12 -7.28 3.87 8.08
N LEU A 13 -7.91 2.70 7.90
CA LEU A 13 -8.54 2.32 6.63
C LEU A 13 -9.65 3.30 6.21
N GLY A 14 -10.37 3.90 7.17
CA GLY A 14 -11.44 4.87 6.93
C GLY A 14 -10.96 6.23 6.41
N HIS A 15 -9.67 6.55 6.58
CA HIS A 15 -9.08 7.83 6.16
C HIS A 15 -8.16 7.70 4.93
N LEU A 16 -8.00 6.49 4.39
CA LEU A 16 -7.46 6.32 3.05
C LEU A 16 -8.50 6.81 2.03
N ARG A 17 -8.04 7.59 1.06
CA ARG A 17 -8.87 8.08 -0.05
C ARG A 17 -8.31 7.54 -1.36
N PHE A 18 -9.18 7.00 -2.19
CA PHE A 18 -8.83 6.49 -3.52
C PHE A 18 -9.60 7.33 -4.53
N VAL A 19 -8.85 7.97 -5.43
CA VAL A 19 -9.36 8.97 -6.38
C VAL A 19 -8.87 8.61 -7.77
N VAL A 20 -9.77 8.67 -8.73
CA VAL A 20 -9.44 8.51 -10.15
C VAL A 20 -8.95 9.85 -10.70
N LEU A 21 -7.72 9.90 -11.22
CA LEU A 21 -7.23 11.11 -11.88
C LEU A 21 -7.78 11.17 -13.31
N SER A 22 -8.61 12.20 -13.57
CA SER A 22 -9.19 12.58 -14.88
C SER A 22 -10.42 11.79 -15.37
N PRO A 23 -11.65 12.18 -14.98
CA PRO A 23 -12.87 11.55 -15.49
C PRO A 23 -13.21 11.89 -16.96
N ALA A 24 -12.65 12.97 -17.51
CA ALA A 24 -13.07 13.48 -18.83
C ALA A 24 -12.58 12.63 -20.01
N THR A 25 -11.48 11.87 -19.83
CA THR A 25 -10.88 10.99 -20.84
C THR A 25 -10.46 9.64 -20.24
N ALA A 26 -10.92 9.32 -19.03
CA ALA A 26 -10.59 8.07 -18.38
C ALA A 26 -11.21 6.89 -19.13
N PRO A 27 -10.47 5.77 -19.26
CA PRO A 27 -11.06 4.51 -19.68
C PRO A 27 -12.23 4.10 -18.77
N PRO A 28 -13.31 3.51 -19.32
CA PRO A 28 -14.50 3.13 -18.54
C PRO A 28 -14.20 2.12 -17.43
N GLU A 29 -13.11 1.36 -17.55
CA GLU A 29 -12.64 0.41 -16.54
C GLU A 29 -11.98 1.07 -15.32
N LEU A 30 -11.60 2.35 -15.39
CA LEU A 30 -10.77 3.00 -14.36
C LEU A 30 -11.43 3.07 -12.97
N PRO A 31 -12.74 3.33 -12.82
CA PRO A 31 -13.42 3.22 -11.52
C PRO A 31 -13.37 1.80 -10.94
N LEU A 32 -13.52 0.77 -11.79
CA LEU A 32 -13.44 -0.63 -11.34
C LEU A 32 -12.01 -0.97 -10.89
N LEU A 33 -10.99 -0.52 -11.64
CA LEU A 33 -9.59 -0.67 -11.24
C LEU A 33 -9.31 0.03 -9.91
N CYS A 34 -9.89 1.20 -9.68
CA CYS A 34 -9.79 1.92 -8.42
C CYS A 34 -10.37 1.10 -7.26
N SER A 35 -11.59 0.57 -7.42
CA SER A 35 -12.22 -0.27 -6.39
C SER A 35 -11.47 -1.58 -6.14
N LEU A 36 -10.92 -2.21 -7.19
CA LEU A 36 -10.11 -3.42 -7.06
C LEU A 36 -8.81 -3.14 -6.28
N PHE A 37 -8.12 -2.05 -6.62
CA PHE A 37 -6.91 -1.65 -5.91
C PHE A 37 -7.22 -1.35 -4.44
N GLU A 38 -8.26 -0.55 -4.16
CA GLU A 38 -8.69 -0.23 -2.80
C GLU A 38 -8.97 -1.50 -1.99
N LEU A 39 -9.76 -2.42 -2.53
CA LEU A 39 -10.10 -3.68 -1.87
C LEU A 39 -8.84 -4.48 -1.51
N ARG A 40 -7.93 -4.65 -2.47
CA ARG A 40 -6.68 -5.41 -2.29
C ARG A 40 -5.73 -4.72 -1.32
N PHE A 41 -5.61 -3.40 -1.40
CA PHE A 41 -4.76 -2.62 -0.52
C PHE A 41 -5.25 -2.63 0.93
N LYS A 42 -6.56 -2.48 1.15
CA LYS A 42 -7.15 -2.59 2.50
C LYS A 42 -6.97 -3.98 3.08
N ARG A 43 -7.19 -5.04 2.29
CA ARG A 43 -6.90 -6.42 2.70
C ARG A 43 -5.42 -6.59 3.08
N TYR A 44 -4.51 -6.07 2.27
CA TYR A 44 -3.08 -6.10 2.56
C TYR A 44 -2.77 -5.48 3.93
N LEU A 45 -3.29 -4.28 4.20
CA LEU A 45 -3.08 -3.57 5.47
C LEU A 45 -3.69 -4.27 6.67
N ALA A 46 -4.80 -5.00 6.47
CA ALA A 46 -5.42 -5.82 7.50
C ALA A 46 -4.62 -7.08 7.86
N GLY A 47 -3.67 -7.47 7.01
CA GLY A 47 -2.77 -8.59 7.28
C GLY A 47 -1.78 -8.31 8.41
N ARG A 48 -1.24 -9.37 8.99
CA ARG A 48 -0.28 -9.32 10.10
C ARG A 48 1.15 -9.43 9.60
N GLY A 49 2.06 -8.76 10.30
CA GLY A 49 3.49 -8.87 10.10
C GLY A 49 3.99 -8.68 8.67
N HIS A 50 5.22 -9.14 8.41
CA HIS A 50 5.76 -9.25 7.06
C HIS A 50 5.11 -10.40 6.28
N PRO A 51 4.92 -10.27 4.96
CA PRO A 51 4.57 -11.39 4.10
C PRO A 51 5.55 -12.56 4.31
N GLN A 52 5.04 -13.78 4.30
CA GLN A 52 5.85 -15.01 4.41
C GLN A 52 6.98 -15.06 3.37
N TRP A 53 6.75 -14.57 2.15
CA TRP A 53 7.77 -14.54 1.11
C TRP A 53 8.99 -13.69 1.53
N PHE A 54 8.76 -12.52 2.14
CA PHE A 54 9.81 -11.64 2.66
C PHE A 54 10.66 -12.33 3.73
N ARG A 55 10.00 -13.08 4.62
CA ARG A 55 10.68 -13.85 5.68
C ARG A 55 11.54 -14.97 5.11
N GLN A 56 11.05 -15.68 4.10
CA GLN A 56 11.77 -16.80 3.47
C GLN A 56 12.96 -16.35 2.63
N HIS A 57 12.93 -15.13 2.08
CA HIS A 57 13.97 -14.62 1.16
C HIS A 57 14.94 -13.63 1.82
N GLY A 58 14.89 -13.47 3.15
CA GLY A 58 15.89 -12.69 3.90
C GLY A 58 15.93 -11.20 3.54
N LEU A 59 14.81 -10.63 3.10
CA LEU A 59 14.70 -9.19 2.77
C LEU A 59 14.47 -8.30 4.01
N VAL A 60 14.42 -8.92 5.19
CA VAL A 60 14.38 -8.25 6.49
C VAL A 60 15.79 -8.32 7.09
N ALA A 61 16.28 -7.22 7.67
CA ALA A 61 17.71 -7.01 7.93
C ALA A 61 18.30 -8.00 8.95
N THR A 62 17.49 -8.59 9.83
CA THR A 62 17.94 -9.61 10.80
C THR A 62 16.91 -10.71 11.08
N GLY A 63 17.37 -11.91 11.46
CA GLY A 63 16.49 -13.02 11.89
C GLY A 63 15.65 -12.69 13.14
N ALA A 64 16.12 -11.76 13.99
CA ALA A 64 15.39 -11.29 15.15
C ALA A 64 14.19 -10.38 14.77
N GLU A 65 14.32 -9.56 13.73
CA GLU A 65 13.19 -8.79 13.17
C GLU A 65 12.16 -9.72 12.53
N ILE A 66 12.59 -10.80 11.87
CA ILE A 66 11.69 -11.79 11.25
C ILE A 66 10.80 -12.47 12.31
N GLU A 67 11.36 -12.86 13.45
CA GLU A 67 10.61 -13.52 14.53
C GLU A 67 9.74 -12.53 15.32
N GLN A 68 10.24 -11.32 15.61
CA GLN A 68 9.47 -10.32 16.34
C GLN A 68 8.33 -9.74 15.51
N ALA A 69 8.51 -9.57 14.20
CA ALA A 69 7.54 -8.89 13.34
C ALA A 69 6.54 -9.83 12.66
N ALA A 70 6.69 -11.16 12.75
CA ALA A 70 5.81 -12.14 12.10
C ALA A 70 4.33 -12.03 12.55
N GLU A 71 4.09 -11.67 13.80
CA GLU A 71 2.75 -11.61 14.41
C GLU A 71 2.36 -10.21 14.88
N VAL A 72 3.15 -9.17 14.57
CA VAL A 72 2.87 -7.80 15.03
C VAL A 72 1.56 -7.32 14.38
N PRO A 73 0.51 -7.08 15.18
CA PRO A 73 -0.69 -6.45 14.69
C PRO A 73 -0.34 -5.06 14.16
N PHE A 74 -0.88 -4.70 13.00
CA PHE A 74 -0.72 -3.38 12.39
C PHE A 74 0.69 -3.03 11.89
N LEU A 75 1.66 -3.96 11.80
CA LEU A 75 2.99 -3.66 11.26
C LEU A 75 2.93 -2.98 9.88
N ARG A 76 2.13 -3.54 8.97
CA ARG A 76 1.98 -3.02 7.59
C ARG A 76 1.44 -1.59 7.58
N VAL A 77 0.56 -1.29 8.54
CA VAL A 77 0.02 0.04 8.72
C VAL A 77 1.06 0.98 9.31
N GLN A 78 1.85 0.54 10.28
CA GLN A 78 2.96 1.32 10.83
C GLN A 78 3.99 1.67 9.76
N LEU A 79 4.34 0.71 8.89
CA LEU A 79 5.22 0.95 7.76
C LEU A 79 4.61 1.99 6.81
N LEU A 80 3.31 1.90 6.51
CA LEU A 80 2.62 2.90 5.70
C LEU A 80 2.66 4.30 6.33
N LEU A 81 2.49 4.41 7.65
CA LEU A 81 2.55 5.69 8.35
C LEU A 81 3.95 6.28 8.36
N LEU A 82 4.97 5.46 8.57
CA LEU A 82 6.37 5.89 8.48
C LEU A 82 6.68 6.45 7.10
N THR A 83 6.21 5.80 6.04
CA THR A 83 6.38 6.32 4.67
C THR A 83 5.64 7.64 4.40
N ALA A 84 4.65 8.03 5.20
CA ALA A 84 3.83 9.23 4.97
C ALA A 84 4.23 10.40 5.85
N LEU A 85 4.40 10.11 7.13
CA LEU A 85 4.49 11.10 8.20
C LEU A 85 5.89 11.14 8.83
N GLU A 86 6.82 10.31 8.34
CA GLU A 86 8.13 10.05 8.98
C GLU A 86 7.96 9.69 10.47
N SER A 87 6.80 9.15 10.83
CA SER A 87 6.36 8.96 12.20
C SER A 87 5.48 7.72 12.27
N SER A 88 5.84 6.81 13.18
CA SER A 88 5.00 5.66 13.55
C SER A 88 3.82 6.05 14.45
N LEU A 89 3.78 7.31 14.90
CA LEU A 89 2.71 7.86 15.72
C LEU A 89 1.58 8.39 14.85
N LEU A 90 0.36 8.01 15.21
CA LEU A 90 -0.84 8.47 14.55
C LEU A 90 -1.24 9.89 15.00
N PRO A 91 -1.76 10.72 14.10
CA PRO A 91 -2.39 11.99 14.48
C PRO A 91 -3.55 11.72 15.48
N ILE A 92 -3.84 12.65 16.38
CA ILE A 92 -4.97 12.50 17.32
C ILE A 92 -6.27 12.64 16.53
N LYS A 93 -7.29 11.80 16.76
CA LYS A 93 -8.60 11.78 16.06
C LYS A 93 -9.16 13.18 15.69
N ASP A 94 -9.06 14.16 16.60
CA ASP A 94 -9.56 15.53 16.38
C ASP A 94 -8.72 16.35 15.37
N SER A 95 -7.48 15.95 15.09
CA SER A 95 -6.61 16.54 14.08
C SER A 95 -6.74 15.90 12.69
N TRP A 96 -7.57 14.87 12.51
CA TRP A 96 -7.75 14.23 11.20
C TRP A 96 -8.63 15.09 10.27
N GLY A 97 -9.57 15.87 10.82
CA GLY A 97 -10.46 16.72 10.04
C GLY A 97 -11.06 16.01 8.80
N ASN A 98 -11.08 16.71 7.66
CA ASN A 98 -11.39 16.11 6.34
C ASN A 98 -10.13 15.70 5.57
N GLN A 99 -8.96 15.67 6.21
CA GLN A 99 -7.70 15.41 5.52
C GLN A 99 -7.51 13.90 5.35
N ALA A 100 -7.28 13.47 4.11
CA ALA A 100 -6.91 12.09 3.80
C ALA A 100 -5.51 11.81 4.33
N LEU A 101 -5.31 10.64 4.95
CA LEU A 101 -3.97 10.20 5.37
C LEU A 101 -3.12 9.86 4.14
N TYR A 102 -3.75 9.25 3.15
CA TYR A 102 -3.24 9.14 1.80
C TYR A 102 -4.35 9.40 0.78
N GLN A 103 -4.02 10.13 -0.27
CA GLN A 103 -4.80 10.16 -1.50
C GLN A 103 -4.11 9.32 -2.57
N PHE A 104 -4.69 8.17 -2.88
CA PHE A 104 -4.28 7.31 -3.97
C PHE A 104 -4.89 7.80 -5.28
N SER A 105 -4.02 8.24 -6.17
CA SER A 105 -4.33 8.79 -7.48
C SER A 105 -4.15 7.69 -8.54
N ILE A 106 -5.25 7.15 -9.06
CA ILE A 106 -5.22 5.95 -9.92
C ILE A 106 -5.35 6.33 -11.39
N SER A 107 -4.44 5.79 -12.22
CA SER A 107 -4.42 5.92 -13.68
C SER A 107 -4.21 4.56 -14.35
N SER A 108 -4.66 4.40 -15.62
CA SER A 108 -4.53 3.15 -16.39
C SER A 108 -3.60 3.32 -17.58
N GLN A 109 -2.73 2.34 -17.82
CA GLN A 109 -1.88 2.22 -19.00
C GLN A 109 -2.24 1.00 -19.86
N LEU A 110 -3.41 0.39 -19.62
CA LEU A 110 -3.82 -0.86 -20.28
C LEU A 110 -4.00 -0.72 -21.80
N GLN A 111 -4.20 0.50 -22.32
CA GLN A 111 -4.48 0.76 -23.74
C GLN A 111 -3.25 1.22 -24.54
N THR A 112 -2.16 1.65 -23.89
CA THR A 112 -1.02 2.33 -24.55
C THR A 112 0.16 1.42 -24.87
N SER A 113 0.13 0.17 -24.43
CA SER A 113 1.24 -0.78 -24.57
C SER A 113 0.68 -2.12 -25.01
N SER A 114 1.29 -2.70 -26.05
CA SER A 114 1.08 -4.10 -26.42
C SER A 114 1.08 -4.96 -25.14
N PRO A 115 0.10 -5.86 -24.92
CA PRO A 115 -0.12 -6.53 -23.64
C PRO A 115 0.97 -7.57 -23.37
N SER A 116 2.21 -7.13 -23.17
CA SER A 116 3.29 -7.96 -22.69
C SER A 116 3.18 -8.01 -21.17
N THR A 117 2.66 -9.12 -20.64
CA THR A 117 2.64 -9.44 -19.21
C THR A 117 4.04 -9.62 -18.61
N THR A 118 5.10 -9.52 -19.44
CA THR A 118 6.50 -9.59 -19.04
C THR A 118 7.03 -8.31 -18.38
N ALA A 119 6.38 -7.16 -18.57
CA ALA A 119 6.79 -5.93 -17.89
C ALA A 119 6.41 -5.98 -16.39
N PRO A 120 7.31 -5.57 -15.47
CA PRO A 120 7.00 -5.54 -14.04
C PRO A 120 5.87 -4.54 -13.73
N PRO A 121 5.15 -4.71 -12.60
CA PRO A 121 4.17 -3.71 -12.16
C PRO A 121 4.85 -2.36 -11.90
N SER A 122 4.21 -1.27 -12.33
CA SER A 122 4.72 0.08 -12.09
C SER A 122 4.83 0.36 -10.58
N PRO A 123 5.92 0.97 -10.10
CA PRO A 123 6.10 1.25 -8.67
C PRO A 123 5.11 2.30 -8.17
N LEU A 124 4.83 2.28 -6.86
CA LEU A 124 4.08 3.35 -6.19
C LEU A 124 4.96 4.61 -6.12
N GLN A 125 4.37 5.77 -6.42
CA GLN A 125 5.06 7.05 -6.30
C GLN A 125 4.50 7.80 -5.09
N PHE A 126 5.25 7.80 -3.99
CA PHE A 126 4.86 8.48 -2.75
C PHE A 126 5.24 9.96 -2.80
N HIS A 127 4.29 10.82 -2.43
CA HIS A 127 4.43 12.26 -2.33
C HIS A 127 4.25 12.67 -0.87
N THR A 128 5.31 12.59 -0.08
CA THR A 128 5.26 12.80 1.38
C THR A 128 4.79 14.20 1.76
N CYS A 129 5.23 15.23 1.03
CA CYS A 129 4.82 16.62 1.28
C CYS A 129 3.31 16.87 1.11
N SER A 130 2.60 16.01 0.36
CA SER A 130 1.18 16.17 0.07
C SER A 130 0.31 14.99 0.53
N GLY A 131 0.90 13.97 1.18
CA GLY A 131 0.20 12.73 1.51
C GLY A 131 -0.40 12.03 0.29
N GLY A 132 0.25 12.12 -0.87
CA GLY A 132 -0.25 11.55 -2.13
C GLY A 132 0.44 10.25 -2.48
N VAL A 133 -0.25 9.35 -3.17
CA VAL A 133 0.37 8.18 -3.81
C VAL A 133 -0.17 8.04 -5.23
N ASP A 134 0.69 8.09 -6.24
CA ASP A 134 0.26 7.76 -7.60
C ASP A 134 0.35 6.26 -7.84
N VAL A 135 -0.74 5.71 -8.38
CA VAL A 135 -0.88 4.31 -8.77
C VAL A 135 -1.10 4.26 -10.28
N ARG A 136 -0.15 3.63 -10.99
CA ARG A 136 -0.26 3.40 -12.44
C ARG A 136 -0.57 1.94 -12.68
N VAL A 137 -1.79 1.64 -13.10
CA VAL A 137 -2.24 0.28 -13.35
C VAL A 137 -1.83 -0.14 -14.76
N ASN A 138 -0.86 -1.05 -14.82
CA ASN A 138 -0.46 -1.76 -16.04
C ASN A 138 -1.01 -3.20 -16.04
N ALA A 139 -0.77 -3.94 -17.13
CA ALA A 139 -1.30 -5.29 -17.30
C ALA A 139 -0.89 -6.24 -16.17
N LYS A 140 0.35 -6.15 -15.68
CA LYS A 140 0.86 -6.99 -14.60
C LYS A 140 0.22 -6.66 -13.26
N LEU A 141 0.10 -5.38 -12.90
CA LEU A 141 -0.59 -4.98 -11.67
C LEU A 141 -2.07 -5.38 -11.71
N PHE A 142 -2.72 -5.26 -12.87
CA PHE A 142 -4.09 -5.75 -13.05
C PHE A 142 -4.20 -7.26 -12.81
N GLU A 143 -3.34 -8.06 -13.44
CA GLU A 143 -3.26 -9.51 -13.24
C GLU A 143 -3.12 -9.87 -11.74
N MET A 144 -2.23 -9.16 -11.04
CA MET A 144 -1.99 -9.36 -9.61
C MET A 144 -3.23 -9.02 -8.74
N MET A 145 -3.99 -7.98 -9.11
CA MET A 145 -5.20 -7.57 -8.38
C MET A 145 -6.38 -8.53 -8.60
N ILE A 146 -6.47 -9.20 -9.75
CA ILE A 146 -7.57 -10.15 -10.03
C ILE A 146 -7.28 -11.56 -9.51
N LYS A 147 -6.00 -11.94 -9.31
CA LYS A 147 -5.64 -13.22 -8.70
C LYS A 147 -6.13 -13.27 -7.25
N SER A 148 -7.06 -14.18 -6.97
CA SER A 148 -7.53 -14.47 -5.61
C SER A 148 -6.56 -15.40 -4.89
N SER A 149 -6.42 -15.23 -3.58
CA SER A 149 -5.83 -16.25 -2.71
C SER A 149 -6.92 -17.21 -2.25
N ILE A 150 -6.53 -18.43 -1.90
CA ILE A 150 -7.38 -19.35 -1.15
C ILE A 150 -7.11 -19.05 0.33
N GLY A 151 -8.15 -18.64 1.06
CA GLY A 151 -8.01 -18.26 2.48
C GLY A 151 -7.05 -17.08 2.71
N ASP A 152 -6.26 -17.17 3.79
CA ASP A 152 -5.34 -16.12 4.27
C ASP A 152 -3.97 -16.12 3.57
N GLU A 153 -3.80 -16.88 2.49
CA GLU A 153 -2.54 -16.92 1.75
C GLU A 153 -2.18 -15.56 1.15
N GLN A 154 -0.89 -15.21 1.26
CA GLN A 154 -0.33 -14.01 0.64
C GLN A 154 -0.45 -14.10 -0.89
N THR A 155 -0.74 -12.97 -1.53
CA THR A 155 -0.78 -12.84 -2.98
C THR A 155 0.48 -12.18 -3.53
N GLU A 156 0.72 -12.31 -4.84
CA GLU A 156 1.75 -11.51 -5.53
C GLU A 156 1.57 -10.01 -5.25
N PHE A 157 0.32 -9.54 -5.19
CA PHE A 157 -0.02 -8.15 -4.87
C PHE A 157 0.47 -7.76 -3.47
N ASP A 158 0.23 -8.60 -2.46
CA ASP A 158 0.65 -8.33 -1.08
C ASP A 158 2.16 -8.19 -0.97
N ILE A 159 2.90 -9.08 -1.65
CA ILE A 159 4.37 -9.05 -1.68
C ILE A 159 4.84 -7.77 -2.35
N TRP A 160 4.29 -7.43 -3.52
CA TRP A 160 4.68 -6.23 -4.24
C TRP A 160 4.41 -4.95 -3.45
N VAL A 161 3.20 -4.77 -2.88
CA VAL A 161 2.87 -3.60 -2.04
C VAL A 161 3.82 -3.51 -0.86
N HIS A 162 4.08 -4.63 -0.18
CA HIS A 162 5.00 -4.64 0.95
C HIS A 162 6.40 -4.21 0.55
N THR A 163 6.92 -4.67 -0.58
CA THR A 163 8.20 -4.19 -1.11
C THR A 163 8.20 -2.69 -1.34
N GLN A 164 7.13 -2.13 -1.90
CA GLN A 164 7.07 -0.68 -2.16
C GLN A 164 7.10 0.13 -0.87
N ILE A 165 6.31 -0.25 0.13
CA ILE A 165 6.22 0.47 1.41
C ILE A 165 7.51 0.28 2.22
N TYR A 166 8.00 -0.95 2.33
CA TYR A 166 9.22 -1.26 3.09
C TYR A 166 10.46 -0.58 2.51
N ASN A 167 10.61 -0.57 1.17
CA ASN A 167 11.75 0.10 0.54
C ASN A 167 11.62 1.62 0.54
N ALA A 168 10.40 2.17 0.50
CA ALA A 168 10.19 3.59 0.65
C ALA A 168 10.68 4.06 2.03
N ASP A 169 10.47 3.29 3.10
CA ASP A 169 11.01 3.57 4.44
C ASP A 169 12.55 3.52 4.47
N LEU A 170 13.16 2.53 3.81
CA LEU A 170 14.62 2.40 3.76
C LEU A 170 15.33 3.53 2.99
N THR A 171 14.64 4.20 2.06
CA THR A 171 15.25 5.30 1.30
C THR A 171 15.41 6.58 2.12
N TYR A 172 14.69 6.71 3.24
CA TYR A 172 14.80 7.85 4.16
C TYR A 172 15.85 7.64 5.27
N ASN A 173 16.32 6.40 5.50
CA ASN A 173 17.25 6.06 6.58
C ASN A 173 18.72 5.95 6.14
N THR A 174 19.08 6.46 4.95
CA THR A 174 20.45 6.38 4.38
C THR A 174 21.20 7.72 4.27
N VAL A 175 20.87 8.71 5.11
CA VAL A 175 21.63 9.97 5.22
C VAL A 175 22.44 10.02 6.50
#